data_AF-A0A173ZTA4-F1
#
_entry.id   AF-A0A173ZTA4-F1
#
_cell.length_a   1.000
_cell.length_b   1.000
_cell.length_c   1.000
_cell.angle_alpha   90.00
_cell.angle_beta   90.00
_cell.angle_gamma   90.00
#
_symmetry.space_group_name_H-M   'P 1'
#
loop_
_entity.id
_entity.type
_entity.pdbx_description
1 polymer ?
#
loop_
_entity_poly.entity_id
_entity_poly.type
_entity_poly.pdbx_seq_one_letter_code
_entity_poly.pdbx_strand_id
1 'polypeptide(L)'
;MSIKKDRVMQELQRFGGAMYTPVILFAFFGLTVAISIVCKNTMLLGSIADKGTVWYDFWFVVEQGAWTVFAQMPILFAIAVPIGFAKKEPARCAMESFVIYMCFNYFISAFLTLHGSFFGVDYSQAAGAGTGLAMIANIKTLDMGMLGAIFIACCSS
;
A
#
# COMPACT_ATOMS: atom_id res chain seq x y z
N MET A 1 13.79 35.27 5.14
CA MET A 1 12.85 34.68 4.17
C MET A 1 11.57 34.31 4.92
N SER A 2 10.53 35.14 4.87
CA SER A 2 9.27 34.87 5.58
C SER A 2 8.55 33.73 4.85
N ILE A 3 8.48 32.56 5.46
CA ILE A 3 7.60 31.48 5.01
C ILE A 3 6.19 32.04 5.07
N LYS A 4 5.59 32.32 3.90
CA LYS A 4 4.20 32.78 3.82
C LYS A 4 3.32 31.66 4.37
N LYS A 5 2.84 31.81 5.60
CA LYS A 5 1.99 30.85 6.32
C LYS A 5 0.85 30.32 5.43
N ASP A 6 0.30 31.18 4.59
CA ASP A 6 -0.77 30.87 3.65
C ASP A 6 -0.37 29.80 2.61
N ARG A 7 0.87 29.85 2.11
CA ARG A 7 1.40 28.87 1.15
C ARG A 7 1.57 27.50 1.80
N VAL A 8 2.10 27.46 3.03
CA VAL A 8 2.25 26.19 3.77
C VAL A 8 0.89 25.57 4.08
N MET A 9 -0.07 26.39 4.50
CA MET A 9 -1.45 25.92 4.74
C MET A 9 -2.08 25.35 3.47
N GLN A 10 -1.89 26.02 2.32
CA GLN A 10 -2.42 25.56 1.04
C GLN A 10 -1.80 24.22 0.60
N GLU A 11 -0.47 24.06 0.70
CA GLU A 11 0.17 22.79 0.33
C GLU A 11 -0.20 21.65 1.30
N LEU A 12 -0.37 21.95 2.60
CA LEU A 12 -0.84 20.95 3.57
C LEU A 12 -2.28 20.50 3.29
N GLN A 13 -3.16 21.41 2.89
CA GLN A 13 -4.53 21.07 2.46
C GLN A 13 -4.53 20.22 1.19
N ARG A 14 -3.66 20.54 0.23
CA ARG A 14 -3.51 19.74 -1.01
C ARG A 14 -2.96 18.35 -0.72
N PHE A 15 -1.98 18.25 0.16
CA PHE A 15 -1.44 16.97 0.64
C PHE A 15 -2.53 16.12 1.31
N GLY A 16 -3.28 16.71 2.26
CA GLY A 16 -4.40 16.04 2.90
C GLY A 16 -5.49 15.60 1.91
N GLY A 17 -5.77 16.43 0.91
CA GLY A 17 -6.68 16.10 -0.19
C GLY A 17 -6.18 14.94 -1.07
N ALA A 18 -4.87 14.90 -1.37
CA ALA A 18 -4.25 13.82 -2.13
C ALA A 18 -4.29 12.48 -1.37
N MET A 19 -4.10 12.52 -0.06
CA MET A 19 -4.17 11.35 0.81
C MET A 19 -5.59 10.83 1.03
N TYR A 20 -6.62 11.64 0.81
CA TYR A 20 -8.00 11.22 0.97
C TYR A 20 -8.41 10.12 -0.03
N THR A 21 -7.94 10.22 -1.28
CA THR A 21 -8.28 9.27 -2.35
C THR A 21 -7.95 7.80 -2.02
N PRO A 22 -6.75 7.43 -1.51
CA PRO A 22 -6.48 6.07 -1.09
C PRO A 22 -7.21 5.71 0.21
N VAL A 23 -7.40 6.68 1.13
CA VAL A 23 -8.05 6.44 2.42
C VAL A 23 -9.51 6.02 2.28
N ILE A 24 -10.26 6.61 1.34
CA ILE A 24 -11.66 6.22 1.12
C ILE A 24 -11.78 4.77 0.60
N LEU A 25 -10.79 4.27 -0.14
CA LEU A 25 -10.77 2.86 -0.57
C LEU A 25 -10.66 1.93 0.64
N PHE A 26 -9.90 2.29 1.67
CA PHE A 26 -9.79 1.46 2.88
C PHE A 26 -11.13 1.26 3.58
N ALA A 27 -12.03 2.24 3.55
CA ALA A 27 -13.35 2.09 4.16
C ALA A 27 -14.19 1.02 3.44
N PHE A 28 -14.26 1.08 2.11
CA PHE A 28 -14.98 0.09 1.31
C PHE A 28 -14.35 -1.30 1.45
N PHE A 29 -13.04 -1.41 1.18
CA PHE A 29 -12.33 -2.68 1.21
C PHE A 29 -12.27 -3.28 2.63
N GLY A 30 -12.13 -2.44 3.66
CA GLY A 30 -12.17 -2.89 5.06
C GLY A 30 -13.52 -3.47 5.45
N LEU A 31 -14.62 -2.85 5.00
CA LEU A 31 -15.95 -3.42 5.19
C LEU A 31 -16.11 -4.75 4.44
N THR A 32 -15.63 -4.83 3.19
CA THR A 32 -15.68 -6.07 2.41
C THR A 32 -14.89 -7.19 3.07
N VAL A 33 -13.68 -6.91 3.61
CA VAL A 33 -12.90 -7.87 4.40
C VAL A 33 -13.71 -8.33 5.62
N ALA A 34 -14.27 -7.39 6.40
CA ALA A 34 -15.04 -7.72 7.59
C ALA A 34 -16.25 -8.63 7.28
N ILE A 35 -17.02 -8.29 6.24
CA ILE A 35 -18.16 -9.10 5.79
C ILE A 35 -17.68 -10.49 5.36
N SER A 36 -16.61 -10.58 4.58
CA SER A 36 -16.08 -11.86 4.11
C SER A 36 -15.60 -12.75 5.26
N ILE A 37 -15.00 -12.17 6.30
CA ILE A 37 -14.59 -12.89 7.52
C ILE A 37 -15.83 -13.42 8.26
N VAL A 38 -16.86 -12.58 8.45
CA VAL A 38 -18.12 -12.98 9.09
C VAL A 38 -18.80 -14.10 8.30
N CYS A 39 -18.84 -13.98 6.98
CA CYS A 39 -19.47 -14.95 6.09
C CYS A 39 -18.74 -16.31 6.03
N LYS A 40 -17.47 -16.36 6.46
CA LYS A 40 -16.68 -17.60 6.61
C LYS A 40 -16.59 -18.09 8.05
N ASN A 41 -17.31 -17.48 8.98
CA ASN A 41 -17.26 -17.86 10.38
C ASN A 41 -18.26 -18.99 10.66
N THR A 42 -17.72 -20.18 10.93
CA THR A 42 -18.50 -21.39 11.24
C THR A 42 -19.31 -21.27 12.53
N MET A 43 -18.93 -20.40 13.47
CA MET A 43 -19.73 -20.14 14.68
C MET A 43 -21.01 -19.36 14.37
N LEU A 44 -21.02 -18.54 13.31
CA LEU A 44 -22.16 -17.72 12.93
C LEU A 44 -23.05 -18.38 11.88
N LEU A 45 -22.45 -19.10 10.94
CA LEU A 45 -23.14 -19.68 9.78
C LEU A 45 -23.20 -21.22 9.78
N GLY A 46 -22.56 -21.87 10.75
CA GLY A 46 -22.53 -23.33 10.84
C GLY A 46 -21.72 -23.97 9.72
N SER A 47 -22.12 -25.18 9.32
CA SER A 47 -21.37 -26.02 8.38
C SER A 47 -21.32 -25.48 6.95
N ILE A 48 -22.17 -24.52 6.58
CA ILE A 48 -22.06 -23.88 5.25
C ILE A 48 -20.77 -23.07 5.12
N ALA A 49 -20.22 -22.57 6.23
CA ALA A 49 -18.98 -21.81 6.27
C ALA A 49 -17.73 -22.69 6.50
N ASP A 50 -17.87 -24.01 6.46
CA ASP A 50 -16.71 -24.91 6.57
C ASP A 50 -15.81 -24.83 5.33
N LYS A 51 -14.52 -25.03 5.54
CA LYS A 51 -13.55 -25.09 4.44
C LYS A 51 -13.90 -26.21 3.46
N GLY A 52 -13.94 -25.89 2.18
CA GLY A 52 -14.28 -26.84 1.11
C GLY A 52 -15.75 -26.81 0.70
N THR A 53 -16.58 -25.95 1.30
CA THR A 53 -17.90 -25.64 0.74
C THR A 53 -17.78 -24.56 -0.35
N VAL A 54 -18.67 -24.62 -1.35
CA VAL A 54 -18.77 -23.58 -2.40
C VAL A 54 -18.99 -22.18 -1.79
N TRP A 55 -19.68 -22.12 -0.65
CA TRP A 55 -19.92 -20.87 0.08
C TRP A 55 -18.63 -20.30 0.67
N TYR A 56 -17.84 -21.11 1.37
CA TYR A 56 -16.56 -20.68 1.91
C TYR A 56 -15.63 -20.23 0.79
N ASP A 57 -15.54 -21.00 -0.29
CA ASP A 57 -14.65 -20.73 -1.40
C ASP A 57 -15.00 -19.41 -2.10
N PHE A 58 -16.30 -19.12 -2.30
CA PHE A 58 -16.74 -17.83 -2.83
C PHE A 58 -16.28 -16.67 -1.96
N TRP A 59 -16.55 -16.72 -0.65
CA TRP A 59 -16.16 -15.64 0.26
C TRP A 59 -14.65 -15.55 0.46
N PHE A 60 -13.92 -16.65 0.31
CA PHE A 60 -12.47 -16.65 0.34
C PHE A 60 -11.91 -15.88 -0.85
N VAL A 61 -12.42 -16.10 -2.05
CA VAL A 61 -12.03 -15.35 -3.26
C VAL A 61 -12.36 -13.86 -3.10
N VAL A 62 -13.54 -13.52 -2.58
CA VAL A 62 -13.92 -12.12 -2.28
C VAL A 62 -12.94 -11.51 -1.28
N GLU A 63 -12.60 -12.22 -0.20
CA GLU A 63 -11.64 -11.74 0.79
C GLU A 63 -10.25 -11.49 0.19
N GLN A 64 -9.74 -12.40 -0.65
CA GLN A 64 -8.45 -12.21 -1.33
C GLN A 64 -8.45 -10.94 -2.21
N GLY A 65 -9.54 -10.69 -2.93
CA GLY A 65 -9.72 -9.43 -3.66
C GLY A 65 -9.78 -8.22 -2.73
N ALA A 66 -10.45 -8.36 -1.58
CA ALA A 66 -10.62 -7.29 -0.61
C ALA A 66 -9.29 -6.88 0.08
N TRP A 67 -8.35 -7.81 0.23
CA TRP A 67 -7.02 -7.52 0.77
C TRP A 67 -6.12 -6.70 -0.15
N THR A 68 -6.46 -6.54 -1.44
CA THR A 68 -5.62 -5.86 -2.45
C THR A 68 -5.16 -4.47 -2.00
N VAL A 69 -6.08 -3.66 -1.46
CA VAL A 69 -5.81 -2.25 -1.12
C VAL A 69 -4.90 -2.14 0.11
N PHE A 70 -4.97 -3.12 1.02
CA PHE A 70 -4.09 -3.20 2.18
C PHE A 70 -2.71 -3.76 1.80
N ALA A 71 -2.68 -4.80 0.95
CA ALA A 71 -1.45 -5.43 0.48
C ALA A 71 -0.62 -4.50 -0.41
N GLN A 72 -1.28 -3.65 -1.21
CA GLN A 72 -0.63 -2.70 -2.12
C GLN A 72 -0.75 -1.26 -1.62
N MET A 73 -0.99 -1.07 -0.32
CA MET A 73 -1.16 0.25 0.29
C MET A 73 -0.02 1.23 -0.06
N PRO A 74 1.27 0.86 0.00
CA PRO A 74 2.35 1.78 -0.37
C PRO A 74 2.25 2.27 -1.82
N ILE A 75 1.89 1.39 -2.76
CA ILE A 75 1.75 1.75 -4.17
C ILE A 75 0.60 2.74 -4.38
N LEU A 76 -0.52 2.55 -3.67
CA LEU A 76 -1.66 3.46 -3.77
C LEU A 76 -1.30 4.88 -3.33
N PHE A 77 -0.51 5.02 -2.25
CA PHE A 77 -0.02 6.33 -1.81
C PHE A 77 1.04 6.90 -2.77
N ALA A 78 1.93 6.06 -3.32
CA ALA A 78 2.90 6.48 -4.31
C ALA A 78 2.22 7.09 -5.55
N ILE A 79 1.04 6.60 -5.94
CA ILE A 79 0.28 7.11 -7.08
C ILE A 79 -0.60 8.31 -6.71
N ALA A 80 -1.30 8.26 -5.56
CA ALA A 80 -2.31 9.26 -5.22
C ALA A 80 -1.71 10.62 -4.83
N VAL A 81 -0.58 10.62 -4.11
CA VAL A 81 0.07 11.84 -3.64
C VAL A 81 0.49 12.76 -4.81
N PRO A 82 1.22 12.28 -5.83
CA PRO A 82 1.60 13.08 -7.00
C PRO A 82 0.40 13.60 -7.78
N ILE A 83 -0.67 12.80 -7.90
CA ILE A 83 -1.90 13.24 -8.58
C ILE A 83 -2.49 14.47 -7.89
N GLY A 84 -2.53 14.51 -6.56
CA GLY A 84 -3.04 15.67 -5.82
C GLY A 84 -2.15 16.92 -5.91
N PHE A 85 -0.86 16.74 -6.20
CA PHE A 85 0.08 17.85 -6.43
C PHE A 85 0.16 18.30 -7.90
N ALA A 86 -0.20 17.45 -8.86
CA ALA A 86 -0.11 17.73 -10.28
C ALA A 86 -1.03 18.88 -10.70
N LYS A 87 -0.47 19.86 -11.41
CA LYS A 87 -1.23 20.99 -12.01
C LYS A 87 -1.57 20.76 -13.48
N LYS A 88 -0.83 19.88 -14.15
CA LYS A 88 -0.96 19.51 -15.55
C LYS A 88 -0.68 18.01 -15.68
N GLU A 89 -1.36 17.35 -16.62
CA GLU A 89 -1.13 15.93 -16.95
C GLU A 89 -1.08 14.98 -15.72
N PRO A 90 -2.09 14.97 -14.83
CA PRO A 90 -2.06 14.17 -13.60
C PRO A 90 -1.85 12.66 -13.84
N ALA A 91 -2.34 12.15 -14.98
CA ALA A 91 -2.11 10.77 -15.38
C ALA A 91 -0.63 10.47 -15.69
N ARG A 92 0.13 11.42 -16.25
CA ARG A 92 1.57 11.25 -16.49
C ARG A 92 2.35 11.26 -15.18
N CYS A 93 2.04 12.19 -14.27
CA CYS A 93 2.67 12.25 -12.95
C CYS A 93 2.42 10.95 -12.15
N ALA A 94 1.21 10.41 -12.22
CA ALA A 94 0.86 9.13 -11.62
C ALA A 94 1.73 7.98 -12.15
N MET A 95 1.85 7.87 -13.48
CA MET A 95 2.63 6.83 -14.14
C MET A 95 4.13 6.95 -13.82
N GLU A 96 4.67 8.17 -13.85
CA GLU A 96 6.07 8.43 -13.51
C GLU A 96 6.37 8.04 -12.07
N SER A 97 5.56 8.51 -11.12
CA SER A 97 5.79 8.21 -9.70
C SER A 97 5.67 6.73 -9.39
N PHE A 98 4.69 6.04 -10.01
CA PHE A 98 4.58 4.59 -9.92
C PHE A 98 5.88 3.89 -10.37
N VAL A 99 6.40 4.24 -11.55
CA VAL A 99 7.62 3.63 -12.09
C VAL A 99 8.83 3.93 -11.21
N ILE A 100 8.97 5.17 -10.72
CA ILE A 100 10.07 5.56 -9.82
C ILE A 100 9.99 4.76 -8.50
N TYR A 101 8.81 4.63 -7.92
CA TYR A 101 8.61 3.85 -6.70
C TYR A 101 8.92 2.36 -6.90
N MET A 102 8.51 1.79 -8.04
CA MET A 102 8.85 0.41 -8.37
C MET A 102 10.36 0.23 -8.58
N CYS A 103 11.01 1.14 -9.32
CA CYS A 103 12.45 1.15 -9.54
C CYS A 103 13.22 1.19 -8.22
N PHE A 104 12.79 2.07 -7.30
CA PHE A 104 13.35 2.15 -5.95
C PHE A 104 13.24 0.82 -5.20
N ASN A 105 12.08 0.15 -5.24
CA ASN A 105 11.92 -1.16 -4.59
C ASN A 105 12.80 -2.25 -5.24
N TYR A 106 12.99 -2.24 -6.55
CA TYR A 106 13.94 -3.15 -7.21
C TYR A 106 15.37 -2.91 -6.76
N PHE A 107 15.79 -1.65 -6.63
CA PHE A 107 17.13 -1.32 -6.14
C PHE A 107 17.33 -1.77 -4.70
N ILE A 108 16.39 -1.50 -3.80
CA ILE A 108 16.47 -1.95 -2.42
C ILE A 108 16.49 -3.48 -2.34
N SER A 109 15.63 -4.17 -3.09
CA SER A 109 15.64 -5.63 -3.16
C SER A 109 16.99 -6.20 -3.60
N ALA A 110 17.62 -5.59 -4.63
CA ALA A 110 18.95 -5.98 -5.08
C ALA A 110 20.04 -5.72 -4.02
N PHE A 111 19.99 -4.57 -3.34
CA PHE A 111 20.91 -4.27 -2.25
C PHE A 111 20.74 -5.24 -1.08
N LEU A 112 19.51 -5.60 -0.71
CA LEU A 112 19.25 -6.56 0.36
C LEU A 112 19.69 -7.98 -0.02
N THR A 113 19.60 -8.34 -1.30
CA THR A 113 20.12 -9.62 -1.80
C THR A 113 21.64 -9.70 -1.68
N LEU A 114 22.36 -8.62 -1.96
CA LEU A 114 23.82 -8.58 -1.89
C LEU A 114 24.37 -8.33 -0.47
N HIS A 115 23.69 -7.49 0.29
CA HIS A 115 24.18 -6.90 1.54
C HIS A 115 23.10 -6.74 2.62
N GLY A 116 22.12 -7.66 2.70
CA GLY A 116 21.03 -7.57 3.69
C GLY A 116 21.50 -7.41 5.14
N SER A 117 22.61 -8.06 5.51
CA SER A 117 23.20 -7.97 6.85
C SER A 117 23.67 -6.56 7.23
N PHE A 118 24.06 -5.73 6.26
CA PHE A 118 24.43 -4.33 6.51
C PHE A 118 23.24 -3.49 6.99
N PHE A 119 22.04 -3.82 6.53
CA PHE A 119 20.80 -3.14 6.91
C PHE A 119 20.16 -3.72 8.18
N GLY A 120 20.83 -4.66 8.85
CA GLY A 120 20.31 -5.31 10.06
C GLY A 120 19.08 -6.18 9.82
N VAL A 121 18.83 -6.59 8.57
CA VAL A 121 17.70 -7.45 8.18
C VAL A 121 18.17 -8.78 7.62
N ASP A 122 17.50 -9.85 8.03
CA ASP A 122 17.74 -11.19 7.52
C ASP A 122 16.91 -11.45 6.26
N TYR A 123 17.54 -11.24 5.10
CA TYR A 123 16.88 -11.44 3.81
C TYR A 123 16.57 -12.91 3.49
N SER A 124 16.96 -13.88 4.33
CA SER A 124 16.50 -15.26 4.17
C SER A 124 15.06 -15.45 4.68
N GLN A 125 14.59 -14.57 5.56
CA GLN A 125 13.25 -14.68 6.15
C GLN A 125 12.14 -14.27 5.17
N ALA A 126 10.95 -14.78 5.46
CA ALA A 126 9.74 -14.32 4.81
C ALA A 126 9.47 -12.87 5.25
N ALA A 127 9.00 -12.05 4.32
CA ALA A 127 8.57 -10.70 4.64
C ALA A 127 7.34 -10.73 5.56
N GLY A 128 7.32 -9.86 6.56
CA GLY A 128 6.29 -9.83 7.58
C GLY A 128 6.62 -8.92 8.75
N ALA A 129 5.64 -8.73 9.63
CA ALA A 129 5.78 -7.87 10.79
C ALA A 129 6.98 -8.28 11.66
N GLY A 130 7.81 -7.30 12.04
CA GLY A 130 8.99 -7.53 12.89
C GLY A 130 10.25 -8.02 12.15
N THR A 131 10.15 -8.34 10.86
CA THR A 131 11.32 -8.76 10.05
C THR A 131 12.06 -7.58 9.40
N GLY A 132 11.44 -6.40 9.36
CA GLY A 132 11.92 -5.25 8.59
C GLY A 132 11.78 -5.43 7.08
N LEU A 133 11.13 -6.50 6.62
CA LEU A 133 10.91 -6.81 5.20
C LEU A 133 9.42 -6.78 4.86
N ALA A 134 9.09 -6.24 3.70
CA ALA A 134 7.75 -6.18 3.15
C ALA A 134 7.70 -6.79 1.74
N MET A 135 6.52 -7.29 1.35
CA MET A 135 6.23 -7.66 -0.04
C MET A 135 5.44 -6.52 -0.69
N ILE A 136 6.02 -5.90 -1.71
CA ILE A 136 5.36 -4.83 -2.48
C ILE A 136 5.33 -5.26 -3.94
N ALA A 137 4.12 -5.46 -4.50
CA ALA A 137 3.94 -6.01 -5.85
C ALA A 137 4.85 -7.23 -6.16
N ASN A 138 4.92 -8.17 -5.22
CA ASN A 138 5.76 -9.38 -5.29
C ASN A 138 7.29 -9.15 -5.23
N ILE A 139 7.72 -7.95 -4.84
CA ILE A 139 9.12 -7.60 -4.60
C ILE A 139 9.37 -7.63 -3.10
N LYS A 140 10.32 -8.47 -2.66
CA LYS A 140 10.78 -8.48 -1.26
C LYS A 140 11.76 -7.33 -1.03
N THR A 141 11.32 -6.34 -0.27
CA THR A 141 12.00 -5.05 -0.08
C THR A 141 12.01 -4.69 1.41
N LEU A 142 12.64 -3.57 1.76
CA LEU A 142 12.64 -3.04 3.12
C LEU A 142 11.24 -2.51 3.47
N ASP A 143 10.75 -2.82 4.67
CA ASP A 143 9.50 -2.29 5.17
C ASP A 143 9.65 -0.83 5.60
N MET A 144 9.41 0.09 4.66
CA MET A 144 9.34 1.54 4.90
C MET A 144 7.90 2.02 5.12
N GLY A 145 6.93 1.10 5.13
CA GLY A 145 5.51 1.40 5.19
C GLY A 145 5.02 2.39 4.14
N MET A 146 3.92 3.09 4.46
CA MET A 146 3.38 4.15 3.61
C MET A 146 4.29 5.38 3.53
N LEU A 147 5.11 5.64 4.55
CA LEU A 147 5.96 6.84 4.62
C LEU A 147 7.05 6.81 3.55
N GLY A 148 7.66 5.64 3.29
CA GLY A 148 8.62 5.48 2.20
C GLY A 148 8.00 5.77 0.83
N ALA A 149 6.78 5.31 0.60
CA ALA A 149 6.06 5.60 -0.64
C ALA A 149 5.75 7.09 -0.81
N ILE A 150 5.27 7.76 0.25
CA ILE A 150 4.98 9.19 0.24
C ILE A 150 6.25 10.00 -0.02
N PHE A 151 7.38 9.62 0.59
CA PHE A 151 8.66 10.28 0.38
C PHE A 151 9.08 10.25 -1.09
N ILE A 152 9.04 9.06 -1.71
CA ILE A 152 9.42 8.89 -3.11
C ILE A 152 8.43 9.62 -4.04
N ALA A 153 7.13 9.58 -3.73
CA ALA A 153 6.12 10.34 -4.44
C ALA A 153 6.38 11.85 -4.43
N CYS A 154 6.75 12.42 -3.27
CA CYS A 154 7.10 13.83 -3.15
C CYS A 154 8.36 14.19 -3.95
N CYS A 155 9.31 13.26 -4.13
CA CYS A 155 10.50 13.49 -4.96
C CYS A 155 10.19 13.49 -6.47
N SER A 156 9.14 12.79 -6.90
CA SER A 156 8.74 12.68 -8.31
C SER A 156 7.73 13.74 -8.78
N SER A 157 7.25 14.61 -7.89
CA SER A 157 6.12 15.54 -8.13
C SER A 157 6.53 17.00 -8.33
#